data_AF-A0A7Y4AJ28-F1
#
_entry.id   AF-A0A7Y4AJ28-F1
#
_cell.length_a   1.000
_cell.length_b   1.000
_cell.length_c   1.000
_cell.angle_alpha   90.00
_cell.angle_beta   90.00
_cell.angle_gamma   90.00
#
_symmetry.space_group_name_H-M   'P 1'
#
loop_
_entity.id
_entity.type
_entity.pdbx_description
1 polymer ?
#
loop_
_entity_poly.entity_id
_entity_poly.type
_entity_poly.pdbx_seq_one_letter_code
_entity_poly.pdbx_strand_id
1 'polypeptide(L)'
;MNDELDVIDNLEELEKFLIAVEAGGLGLEGVEGVGMATNNSDGRHFVAVFNSSHKVLLARWISKEVFENGKDLVRNGPSRKH
;
A
#
# COMPACT_ATOMS: atom_id res chain seq x y z
N MET A 1 -13.55 -11.35 -15.74
CA MET A 1 -14.11 -11.19 -14.38
C MET A 1 -13.13 -11.86 -13.43
N ASN A 2 -12.26 -11.08 -12.81
CA ASN A 2 -11.53 -11.37 -11.56
C ASN A 2 -10.70 -10.13 -11.20
N ASP A 3 -11.34 -8.96 -11.26
CA ASP A 3 -10.84 -7.78 -10.56
C ASP A 3 -11.60 -7.71 -9.23
N GLU A 4 -11.52 -8.81 -8.45
CA GLU A 4 -11.53 -8.64 -7.00
C GLU A 4 -10.31 -7.78 -6.73
N LEU A 5 -10.54 -6.47 -6.73
CA LEU A 5 -9.60 -5.48 -6.24
C LEU A 5 -9.36 -5.89 -4.78
N ASP A 6 -8.37 -6.76 -4.56
CA ASP A 6 -7.93 -7.26 -3.26
C ASP A 6 -7.85 -6.06 -2.31
N VAL A 7 -8.91 -5.89 -1.52
CA VAL A 7 -9.00 -4.87 -0.51
C VAL A 7 -8.20 -5.39 0.65
N ILE A 8 -7.16 -4.66 1.02
CA ILE A 8 -6.39 -4.95 2.23
C ILE A 8 -7.27 -4.54 3.41
N ASP A 9 -7.90 -5.52 4.06
CA ASP A 9 -8.84 -5.25 5.14
C ASP A 9 -8.23 -5.34 6.54
N ASN A 10 -7.02 -5.90 6.64
CA ASN A 10 -6.28 -6.12 7.88
C ASN A 10 -4.80 -5.69 7.81
N LEU A 11 -4.16 -5.54 8.98
CA LEU A 11 -2.76 -5.06 9.07
C LEU A 11 -1.74 -6.09 8.56
N GLU A 12 -2.04 -7.39 8.66
CA GLU A 12 -1.14 -8.45 8.20
C GLU A 12 -1.01 -8.43 6.66
N GLU A 13 -2.12 -8.22 5.96
CA GLU A 13 -2.11 -8.04 4.51
C GLU A 13 -1.41 -6.75 4.08
N LEU A 14 -1.58 -5.67 4.85
CA LEU A 14 -0.83 -4.43 4.61
C LEU A 14 0.67 -4.69 4.73
N GLU A 15 1.10 -5.39 5.79
CA GLU A 15 2.50 -5.74 5.98
C GLU A 15 3.03 -6.62 4.85
N LYS A 16 2.28 -7.66 4.45
CA LYS A 16 2.64 -8.52 3.30
C LYS A 16 2.77 -7.71 2.01
N PHE A 17 1.87 -6.77 1.79
CA PHE A 17 1.93 -5.87 0.64
C PHE A 17 3.21 -5.02 0.67
N LEU A 18 3.53 -4.40 1.81
CA LEU A 18 4.74 -3.59 1.96
C LEU A 18 6.01 -4.42 1.74
N ILE A 19 6.09 -5.62 2.31
CA ILE A 19 7.21 -6.55 2.12
C ILE A 19 7.34 -6.95 0.65
N ALA A 20 6.23 -7.23 -0.04
CA ALA A 20 6.26 -7.59 -1.46
C ALA A 20 6.74 -6.43 -2.35
N VAL A 21 6.39 -5.19 -1.99
CA VAL A 21 6.87 -3.98 -2.65
C VAL A 21 8.38 -3.80 -2.44
N GLU A 22 8.86 -3.92 -1.19
CA GLU A 22 10.28 -3.81 -0.85
C GLU A 22 11.13 -4.92 -1.48
N ALA A 23 10.61 -6.15 -1.50
CA ALA A 23 11.29 -7.30 -2.11
C ALA A 23 11.32 -7.23 -3.65
N GLY A 24 10.66 -6.24 -4.27
CA GLY A 24 10.52 -6.16 -5.73
C GLY A 24 9.65 -7.27 -6.33
N GLY A 25 8.91 -8.01 -5.49
CA GLY A 25 8.09 -9.16 -5.90
C GLY A 25 6.93 -8.79 -6.83
N LEU A 26 6.63 -7.50 -6.95
CA LEU A 26 5.58 -6.97 -7.82
C LEU A 26 6.11 -6.51 -9.19
N GLY A 27 7.41 -6.63 -9.46
CA GLY A 27 8.02 -6.19 -10.73
C GLY A 27 7.95 -4.68 -10.95
N LEU A 28 7.82 -3.90 -9.87
CA LEU A 28 7.74 -2.45 -9.92
C LEU A 28 9.15 -1.86 -10.02
N GLU A 29 9.42 -1.10 -11.08
CA GLU A 29 10.68 -0.40 -11.27
C GLU A 29 10.60 1.03 -10.73
N GLY A 30 11.67 1.47 -10.05
CA GLY A 30 11.77 2.84 -9.57
C GLY A 30 10.83 3.16 -8.41
N VAL A 31 10.49 2.16 -7.57
CA VAL A 31 9.79 2.38 -6.31
C VAL A 31 10.63 3.29 -5.44
N GLU A 32 10.06 4.42 -5.03
CA GLU A 32 10.71 5.37 -4.13
C GLU A 32 10.02 5.38 -2.75
N GLY A 33 8.72 5.08 -2.71
CA GLY A 33 8.01 5.01 -1.45
C GLY A 33 6.61 4.43 -1.56
N VAL A 34 6.03 4.21 -0.39
CA VAL A 34 4.63 3.80 -0.21
C VAL A 34 3.94 4.82 0.68
N GLY A 35 2.68 5.13 0.38
CA GLY A 35 1.88 6.08 1.14
C GLY A 35 0.42 5.68 1.17
N MET A 36 -0.31 6.19 2.16
CA MET A 36 -1.77 6.02 2.21
C MET A 36 -2.46 7.32 1.81
N ALA A 37 -3.53 7.22 1.05
CA ALA A 37 -4.33 8.36 0.61
C ALA A 37 -5.83 8.01 0.62
N THR A 38 -6.65 9.05 0.56
CA THR A 38 -8.10 8.94 0.43
C THR A 38 -8.49 9.43 -0.95
N ASN A 39 -9.30 8.65 -1.67
CA ASN A 39 -9.84 9.10 -2.94
C ASN A 39 -10.99 10.09 -2.70
N ASN A 40 -10.86 11.31 -3.21
CA ASN A 40 -11.86 12.37 -3.05
C ASN A 40 -13.17 12.08 -3.79
N SER A 41 -13.17 11.23 -4.82
CA SER A 41 -14.37 10.89 -5.58
C SER A 41 -15.31 9.97 -4.80
N ASP A 42 -14.73 9.02 -4.05
CA ASP A 42 -15.47 7.89 -3.47
C ASP A 42 -15.38 7.85 -1.93
N GLY A 43 -14.47 8.65 -1.34
CA GLY A 43 -14.14 8.63 0.08
C GLY A 43 -13.35 7.40 0.54
N ARG A 44 -13.03 6.47 -0.37
CA ARG A 44 -12.32 5.22 -0.05
C ARG A 44 -10.83 5.45 0.19
N HIS A 45 -10.29 4.76 1.18
CA HIS A 45 -8.87 4.78 1.50
C HIS A 45 -8.11 3.77 0.64
N PHE A 46 -6.90 4.12 0.25
CA PHE A 46 -6.01 3.23 -0.49
C PHE A 46 -4.56 3.44 -0.05
N VAL A 47 -3.76 2.38 -0.22
CA VAL A 47 -2.31 2.44 -0.15
C VAL A 47 -1.76 2.50 -1.58
N ALA A 48 -0.80 3.38 -1.83
CA ALA A 48 -0.20 3.61 -3.12
C ALA A 48 1.32 3.57 -3.05
N VAL A 49 1.91 2.87 -4.02
CA VAL A 49 3.34 2.85 -4.29
C VAL A 49 3.62 3.91 -5.34
N PHE A 50 4.61 4.76 -5.11
CA PHE A 50 4.99 5.83 -6.02
C PHE A 50 6.49 5.81 -6.34
N ASN A 51 6.82 6.39 -7.49
CA ASN A 51 8.18 6.58 -7.93
C ASN A 51 8.71 8.00 -7.63
N SER A 52 9.97 8.24 -7.98
CA SER A 52 10.66 9.55 -7.89
C SER A 52 9.98 10.70 -8.60
N SER A 53 9.04 10.43 -9.50
CA SER A 53 8.24 11.45 -10.18
C SER A 53 6.88 11.68 -9.51
N HIS A 54 6.70 11.19 -8.26
CA HIS A 54 5.43 11.22 -7.53
C HIS A 54 4.27 10.55 -8.29
N LYS A 55 4.58 9.66 -9.25
CA LYS A 55 3.57 8.93 -10.02
C LYS A 55 3.25 7.64 -9.29
N VAL A 56 1.96 7.40 -9.09
CA VAL A 56 1.46 6.13 -8.56
C VAL A 56 1.78 5.01 -9.56
N LEU A 57 2.55 4.03 -9.11
CA LEU A 57 2.87 2.81 -9.84
C LEU A 57 1.82 1.73 -9.60
N LEU A 58 1.38 1.59 -8.35
CA LEU A 58 0.40 0.60 -7.92
C LEU A 58 -0.43 1.17 -6.77
N ALA A 59 -1.73 0.89 -6.75
CA ALA A 59 -2.59 1.22 -5.63
C ALA A 59 -3.49 0.02 -5.26
N ARG A 60 -3.72 -0.16 -3.96
CA ARG A 60 -4.63 -1.16 -3.39
C ARG A 60 -5.61 -0.47 -2.46
N TRP A 61 -6.89 -0.80 -2.55
CA TRP A 61 -7.90 -0.31 -1.61
C TRP A 61 -7.61 -0.88 -0.23
N ILE A 62 -7.88 -0.10 0.81
CA ILE A 62 -7.69 -0.52 2.19
C ILE A 62 -8.95 -0.21 3.02
N SER A 63 -9.19 -1.01 4.05
CA SER A 63 -10.25 -0.71 5.02
C SER A 63 -9.91 0.53 5.85
N LYS A 64 -10.92 1.13 6.45
CA LYS A 64 -10.73 2.25 7.39
C LYS A 64 -9.86 1.87 8.57
N GLU A 65 -10.02 0.65 9.10
CA GLU A 65 -9.22 0.15 10.20
C GLU A 65 -7.73 0.08 9.85
N VAL A 66 -7.41 -0.41 8.65
CA VAL A 66 -6.04 -0.43 8.12
C VAL A 66 -5.52 0.99 7.89
N PHE A 67 -6.34 1.89 7.37
CA PHE A 67 -5.95 3.28 7.19
C PHE A 67 -5.64 3.98 8.51
N GLU A 68 -6.37 3.70 9.58
CA GLU A 68 -6.17 4.33 10.89
C GLU A 68 -4.97 3.73 11.64
N ASN A 69 -4.83 2.40 11.63
CA ASN A 69 -3.80 1.70 12.42
C ASN A 69 -2.50 1.42 11.64
N GLY A 70 -2.55 1.33 10.32
CA GLY A 70 -1.42 0.97 9.47
C GLY A 70 -0.49 2.14 9.13
N LYS A 71 -0.81 3.37 9.54
CA LYS A 71 0.02 4.56 9.27
C LYS A 71 1.45 4.40 9.79
N ASP A 72 1.60 3.73 10.94
CA ASP A 72 2.91 3.46 11.52
C ASP A 72 3.73 2.50 10.64
N LEU A 73 3.10 1.41 10.17
CA LEU A 73 3.71 0.44 9.26
C LEU A 73 4.17 1.06 7.93
N VAL A 74 3.36 1.94 7.34
CA VAL A 74 3.74 2.62 6.09
C VAL A 74 4.84 3.65 6.31
N ARG A 75 4.85 4.32 7.46
CA ARG A 75 5.83 5.37 7.77
C ARG A 75 7.19 4.83 8.20
N ASN A 76 7.20 3.81 9.03
CA ASN A 76 8.41 3.23 9.61
C ASN A 76 8.95 2.05 8.78
N GLY A 77 8.17 1.59 7.78
CA GLY A 77 8.41 0.35 7.07
C GLY A 77 7.90 -0.86 7.86
N PRO A 78 7.75 -2.03 7.22
CA PRO A 78 7.38 -3.26 7.90
C PRO A 78 8.40 -3.55 9.01
N SER A 79 7.92 -3.76 10.24
CA SER A 79 8.78 -3.91 11.43
C SER A 79 9.66 -5.16 11.40
N ARG A 80 9.48 -6.06 10.42
CA ARG A 80 10.37 -7.20 10.19
C ARG A 80 11.66 -6.76 9.51
N LYS A 81 12.58 -6.23 10.30
CA LYS A 81 14.02 -6.37 10.01
C LYS A 81 14.32 -7.87 10.05
N HIS A 82 14.48 -8.44 8.87
CA HIS A 82 14.97 -9.81 8.68
C HIS A 82 16.36 -10.01 9.33
#